data_AF-A0A1I3D3G3-F1
#
_entry.id   AF-A0A1I3D3G3-F1
#
_cell.length_a   1.000
_cell.length_b   1.000
_cell.length_c   1.000
_cell.angle_alpha   90.00
_cell.angle_beta   90.00
_cell.angle_gamma   90.00
#
_symmetry.space_group_name_H-M   'P 1'
#
loop_
_entity.id
_entity.type
_entity.pdbx_description
1 polymer ?
#
loop_
_entity_poly.entity_id
_entity_poly.type
_entity_poly.pdbx_seq_one_letter_code
_entity_poly.pdbx_strand_id
1 'polypeptide(L)'
;MHRFVAKANVDHYIGLLNRSDLAPDHRMHVTKLLIEEEDKLSHDLEHLEFAERKAANGRDHVHHVRTARDGFAFGSADRELAERLLVNCENLQTVLEDFCHRLRAKINSRGL
;
A
#
# COMPACT_ATOMS: atom_id res chain seq x y z
N MET A 1 -11.89 4.49 11.66
CA MET A 1 -12.85 3.69 12.45
C MET A 1 -12.55 2.18 12.38
N HIS A 2 -12.72 1.50 11.24
CA HIS A 2 -12.61 0.02 11.18
C HIS A 2 -11.25 -0.61 11.56
N ARG A 3 -10.09 0.03 11.31
CA ARG A 3 -8.76 -0.52 11.67
C ARG A 3 -8.41 -0.33 13.15
N PHE A 4 -8.65 0.85 13.73
CA PHE A 4 -8.60 1.06 15.19
C PHE A 4 -9.46 0.04 15.92
N VAL A 5 -10.67 -0.20 15.40
CA VAL A 5 -11.58 -1.22 15.93
C VAL A 5 -10.98 -2.62 15.72
N ALA A 6 -10.44 -2.95 14.55
CA ALA A 6 -9.79 -4.23 14.30
C ALA A 6 -8.58 -4.48 15.23
N LYS A 7 -7.72 -3.48 15.44
CA LYS A 7 -6.55 -3.55 16.33
C LYS A 7 -6.96 -3.67 17.80
N ALA A 8 -7.94 -2.86 18.24
CA ALA A 8 -8.51 -2.96 19.57
C ALA A 8 -9.23 -4.31 19.77
N ASN A 9 -9.85 -4.87 18.73
CA ASN A 9 -10.47 -6.18 18.74
C ASN A 9 -9.41 -7.28 18.81
N VAL A 10 -8.30 -7.18 18.08
CA VAL A 10 -7.14 -8.09 18.18
C VAL A 10 -6.61 -8.10 19.62
N ASP A 11 -6.31 -6.92 20.19
CA ASP A 11 -5.84 -6.80 21.57
C ASP A 11 -6.87 -7.37 22.58
N HIS A 12 -8.16 -7.11 22.35
CA HIS A 12 -9.26 -7.62 23.17
C HIS A 12 -9.37 -9.16 23.11
N TYR A 13 -9.33 -9.75 21.92
CA TYR A 13 -9.44 -11.19 21.73
C TYR A 13 -8.22 -11.95 22.27
N ILE A 14 -7.01 -11.39 22.11
CA ILE A 14 -5.80 -11.89 22.78
C ILE A 14 -5.99 -11.87 24.31
N GLY A 15 -6.52 -10.77 24.85
CA GLY A 15 -6.84 -10.64 26.26
C GLY A 15 -7.84 -11.67 26.77
N LEU A 16 -8.84 -12.05 25.96
CA LEU A 16 -9.81 -13.10 26.29
C LEU A 16 -9.19 -14.50 26.23
N LEU A 17 -8.37 -14.79 25.23
CA LEU A 17 -7.71 -16.09 25.06
C LEU A 17 -6.69 -16.39 26.17
N ASN A 18 -6.09 -15.35 26.75
CA ASN A 18 -5.16 -15.45 27.87
C ASN A 18 -5.82 -15.73 29.23
N ARG A 19 -7.16 -15.76 29.31
CA ARG A 19 -7.86 -16.13 30.55
C ARG A 19 -7.92 -17.65 30.72
N SER A 20 -7.67 -18.11 31.96
CA SER A 20 -7.60 -19.52 32.33
C SER A 20 -8.97 -20.22 32.45
N ASP A 21 -10.06 -19.46 32.49
CA ASP A 21 -11.44 -19.93 32.70
C ASP A 21 -12.28 -19.97 31.42
N LEU A 22 -11.67 -19.78 30.25
CA LEU A 22 -12.39 -19.78 28.98
C LEU A 22 -12.74 -21.20 28.52
N ALA A 23 -14.04 -21.51 28.45
CA ALA A 23 -14.55 -22.78 27.94
C ALA A 23 -14.05 -23.07 26.50
N PRO A 24 -13.81 -24.35 26.13
CA PRO A 24 -13.24 -24.71 24.83
C PRO A 24 -14.00 -24.14 23.61
N ASP A 25 -15.32 -24.17 23.64
CA ASP A 25 -16.15 -23.66 22.52
C ASP A 25 -16.04 -22.13 22.38
N HIS A 26 -15.97 -21.41 23.50
CA HIS A 26 -15.73 -19.96 23.49
C HIS A 26 -14.32 -19.63 23.00
N ARG A 27 -13.32 -20.45 23.37
CA ARG A 27 -11.93 -20.29 22.89
C ARG A 27 -11.85 -20.45 21.36
N MET A 28 -12.53 -21.43 20.80
CA MET A 28 -12.61 -21.64 19.35
C MET A 28 -13.25 -20.43 18.65
N HIS A 29 -14.36 -19.92 19.20
CA HIS A 29 -15.06 -18.76 18.62
C HIS A 29 -14.21 -17.48 18.65
N VAL A 30 -13.56 -17.17 19.79
CA VAL A 30 -12.68 -16.01 19.93
C VAL A 30 -11.47 -16.10 18.99
N THR A 31 -10.91 -17.29 18.80
CA THR A 31 -9.81 -17.52 17.84
C THR A 31 -10.23 -17.21 16.41
N LYS A 32 -11.45 -17.60 16.01
CA LYS A 32 -11.96 -17.28 14.68
C LYS A 32 -12.12 -15.77 14.47
N LEU A 33 -12.66 -15.06 15.47
CA LEU A 33 -12.81 -13.60 15.40
C LEU A 33 -11.46 -12.87 15.35
N LEU A 34 -10.45 -13.39 16.05
CA LEU A 34 -9.07 -12.88 15.97
C LEU A 34 -8.53 -12.96 14.53
N ILE A 35 -8.64 -14.12 13.89
CA ILE A 35 -8.18 -14.33 12.51
C ILE A 35 -8.88 -13.36 11.55
N GLU A 36 -10.19 -13.18 11.67
CA GLU A 36 -10.95 -12.26 10.82
C GLU A 36 -10.50 -10.80 10.96
N GLU A 37 -10.08 -10.36 12.15
CA GLU A 37 -9.53 -9.02 12.34
C GLU A 37 -8.09 -8.91 11.83
N GLU A 38 -7.26 -9.93 11.99
CA GLU A 38 -5.91 -9.99 11.44
C GLU A 38 -5.93 -9.96 9.89
N ASP A 39 -6.84 -10.70 9.26
CA ASP A 39 -7.01 -10.71 7.79
C ASP A 39 -7.37 -9.33 7.24
N LYS A 40 -8.23 -8.57 7.94
CA LYS A 40 -8.58 -7.19 7.56
C LYS A 40 -7.36 -6.26 7.60
N LEU A 41 -6.42 -6.51 8.51
CA LEU A 41 -5.19 -5.74 8.65
C LEU A 41 -4.15 -6.11 7.58
N SER A 42 -4.04 -7.40 7.23
CA SER A 42 -3.08 -7.91 6.23
C SER A 42 -3.34 -7.33 4.84
N HIS A 43 -4.59 -7.37 4.36
CA HIS A 43 -4.94 -6.88 3.02
C HIS A 43 -4.59 -5.39 2.82
N ASP A 44 -4.91 -4.52 3.78
CA ASP A 44 -4.62 -3.08 3.66
C ASP A 44 -3.10 -2.81 3.58
N LEU A 45 -2.27 -3.59 4.30
CA LEU A 45 -0.81 -3.45 4.28
C LEU A 45 -0.18 -4.04 3.01
N GLU A 46 -0.62 -5.20 2.57
CA GLU A 46 -0.17 -5.82 1.31
C GLU A 46 -0.49 -4.94 0.11
N HIS A 47 -1.69 -4.34 0.07
CA HIS A 47 -2.06 -3.39 -0.97
C HIS A 47 -1.21 -2.12 -0.95
N LEU A 48 -0.85 -1.63 0.24
CA LEU A 48 0.07 -0.49 0.36
C LEU A 48 1.47 -0.86 -0.13
N GLU A 49 2.02 -1.99 0.31
CA GLU A 49 3.35 -2.44 -0.10
C GLU A 49 3.42 -2.64 -1.62
N PHE A 50 2.39 -3.26 -2.22
CA PHE A 50 2.27 -3.40 -3.66
C PHE A 50 2.26 -2.04 -4.37
N ALA A 51 1.46 -1.09 -3.89
CA ALA A 51 1.35 0.24 -4.46
C ALA A 51 2.69 0.99 -4.38
N GLU A 52 3.35 0.95 -3.22
CA GLU A 52 4.65 1.58 -2.99
C GLU A 52 5.74 0.99 -3.88
N ARG A 53 5.74 -0.33 -4.06
CA ARG A 53 6.66 -1.02 -4.98
C ARG A 53 6.44 -0.59 -6.43
N LYS A 54 5.18 -0.44 -6.85
CA LYS A 54 4.85 0.06 -8.20
C LYS A 54 5.25 1.52 -8.38
N ALA A 55 5.03 2.36 -7.38
CA ALA A 55 5.48 3.75 -7.41
C ALA A 55 7.01 3.84 -7.47
N ALA A 56 7.75 2.99 -6.73
CA ALA A 56 9.21 2.93 -6.80
C ALA A 56 9.72 2.57 -8.19
N ASN A 57 9.21 1.48 -8.76
CA ASN A 57 9.58 1.07 -10.12
C ASN A 57 9.23 2.15 -11.17
N GLY A 58 8.13 2.87 -10.97
CA GLY A 58 7.74 4.00 -11.83
C GLY A 58 8.72 5.17 -11.75
N ARG A 59 9.24 5.52 -10.56
CA ARG A 59 10.30 6.54 -10.40
C ARG A 59 11.57 6.15 -11.16
N ASP A 60 11.98 4.90 -11.06
CA ASP A 60 13.15 4.39 -11.79
C ASP A 60 12.95 4.48 -13.30
N HIS A 61 11.74 4.16 -13.77
CA HIS A 61 11.40 4.26 -15.18
C HIS A 61 11.40 5.71 -15.69
N VAL A 62 10.81 6.65 -14.94
CA VAL A 62 10.88 8.09 -15.24
C VAL A 62 12.33 8.55 -15.31
N HIS A 63 13.16 8.15 -14.35
CA HIS A 63 14.59 8.48 -14.35
C HIS A 63 15.32 7.94 -15.58
N HIS A 64 15.03 6.70 -15.97
CA HIS A 64 15.61 6.06 -17.15
C HIS A 64 15.23 6.79 -18.45
N VAL A 65 13.93 7.07 -18.66
CA VAL A 65 13.45 7.79 -19.86
C VAL A 65 14.01 9.21 -19.91
N ARG A 66 14.10 9.88 -18.75
CA ARG A 66 14.72 11.22 -18.65
C ARG A 66 16.18 11.20 -19.08
N THR A 67 16.94 10.21 -18.61
CA THR A 67 18.34 10.03 -18.98
C THR A 67 18.50 9.72 -20.47
N ALA A 68 17.63 8.87 -21.03
CA ALA A 68 17.62 8.55 -22.45
C ALA A 68 17.33 9.81 -23.31
N ARG A 69 16.31 10.59 -22.94
CA ARG A 69 15.99 11.88 -23.57
C ARG A 69 17.22 12.81 -23.59
N ASP A 70 17.93 12.91 -22.47
CA ASP A 70 19.08 13.81 -22.34
C ASP A 70 20.29 13.38 -23.18
N GLY A 71 20.36 12.10 -23.56
CA GLY A 71 21.36 11.57 -24.49
C GLY A 71 21.09 11.92 -25.96
N PHE A 72 19.87 12.31 -26.33
CA PHE A 72 19.54 12.69 -27.71
C PHE A 72 19.81 14.16 -28.00
N ALA A 73 20.28 14.45 -29.22
CA ALA A 73 20.53 15.81 -29.68
C ALA A 73 19.25 16.66 -29.65
N PHE A 74 19.39 17.94 -29.30
CA PHE A 74 18.28 18.89 -29.33
C PHE A 74 17.69 19.00 -30.74
N GLY A 75 16.36 19.01 -30.82
CA GLY A 75 15.61 19.07 -32.09
C GLY A 75 15.61 17.76 -32.89
N SER A 76 16.20 16.68 -32.38
CA SER A 76 16.08 15.36 -33.03
C SER A 76 14.70 14.75 -32.81
N ALA A 77 14.23 13.99 -33.80
CA ALA A 77 12.97 13.26 -33.70
C ALA A 77 12.97 12.25 -32.53
N ASP A 78 14.12 11.63 -32.25
CA ASP A 78 14.30 10.71 -31.12
C ASP A 78 14.11 11.43 -29.77
N ARG A 79 14.63 12.66 -29.65
CA ARG A 79 14.42 13.49 -28.46
C ARG A 79 12.96 13.87 -28.28
N GLU A 80 12.27 14.27 -29.34
CA GLU A 80 10.84 14.61 -29.27
C GLU A 80 9.99 13.38 -28.86
N LEU A 81 10.32 12.21 -29.38
CA LEU A 81 9.64 10.97 -29.01
C LEU A 81 9.91 10.61 -27.54
N ALA A 82 11.15 10.75 -27.08
CA ALA A 82 11.52 10.54 -25.68
C ALA A 82 10.84 11.57 -24.74
N GLU A 83 10.64 12.81 -25.16
CA GLU A 83 9.90 13.82 -24.40
C GLU A 83 8.43 13.47 -24.24
N ARG A 84 7.75 13.03 -25.30
CA ARG A 84 6.36 12.56 -25.20
C ARG A 84 6.23 11.34 -24.28
N LEU A 85 7.17 10.40 -24.39
CA LEU A 85 7.21 9.24 -23.51
C LEU A 85 7.44 9.67 -22.05
N LEU A 86 8.36 10.59 -21.80
CA LEU A 86 8.64 11.11 -20.46
C LEU A 86 7.40 11.72 -19.82
N VAL A 87 6.67 12.57 -20.56
CA VAL A 87 5.41 13.18 -20.06
C VAL A 87 4.40 12.10 -19.67
N ASN A 88 4.26 11.05 -20.47
CA ASN A 88 3.36 9.93 -20.14
C ASN A 88 3.81 9.19 -18.88
N CYS A 89 5.10 8.94 -18.74
CA CYS A 89 5.67 8.30 -17.55
C CYS A 89 5.49 9.15 -16.29
N GLU A 90 5.68 10.47 -16.39
CA GLU A 90 5.51 11.42 -15.27
C GLU A 90 4.04 11.54 -14.84
N ASN A 91 3.11 11.54 -15.81
CA ASN A 91 1.67 11.50 -15.54
C ASN A 91 1.28 10.21 -14.80
N LEU A 92 1.74 9.06 -15.29
CA LEU A 92 1.50 7.77 -14.63
C LEU A 92 2.11 7.74 -13.22
N GLN A 93 3.32 8.30 -13.05
CA GLN A 93 3.97 8.38 -11.75
C GLN A 93 3.13 9.18 -10.76
N THR A 94 2.58 10.31 -11.19
CA THR A 94 1.71 11.14 -10.33
C THR A 94 0.51 10.34 -9.83
N VAL A 95 -0.14 9.55 -10.70
CA VAL A 95 -1.28 8.69 -10.32
C VAL A 95 -0.87 7.63 -9.29
N LEU A 96 0.31 7.02 -9.44
CA LEU A 96 0.82 6.00 -8.51
C LEU A 96 1.15 6.60 -7.14
N GLU A 97 1.79 7.77 -7.10
CA GLU A 97 2.09 8.47 -5.85
C GLU A 97 0.79 8.90 -5.14
N ASP A 98 -0.18 9.46 -5.88
CA ASP A 98 -1.50 9.81 -5.34
C ASP A 98 -2.22 8.60 -4.76
N PHE A 99 -2.13 7.45 -5.43
CA PHE A 99 -2.72 6.20 -4.94
C PHE A 99 -2.03 5.75 -3.63
N CYS A 100 -0.71 5.79 -3.57
CA CYS A 100 0.04 5.50 -2.34
C CYS A 100 -0.35 6.47 -1.21
N HIS A 101 -0.44 7.77 -1.49
CA HIS A 101 -0.87 8.77 -0.53
C HIS A 101 -2.29 8.51 -0.01
N ARG A 102 -3.24 8.19 -0.89
CA ARG A 102 -4.60 7.82 -0.50
C ARG A 102 -4.64 6.55 0.35
N LEU A 103 -3.85 5.53 0.02
CA LEU A 103 -3.76 4.31 0.81
C LEU A 103 -3.14 4.57 2.20
N ARG A 104 -2.05 5.32 2.28
CA ARG A 104 -1.46 5.75 3.56
C ARG A 104 -2.44 6.58 4.37
N ALA A 105 -3.12 7.55 3.76
CA ALA A 105 -4.12 8.36 4.44
C ALA A 105 -5.31 7.51 4.93
N LYS A 106 -5.77 6.54 4.14
CA LYS A 106 -6.78 5.55 4.55
C LYS A 106 -6.29 4.74 5.75
N ILE A 107 -5.05 4.25 5.74
CA ILE A 107 -4.48 3.48 6.86
C ILE A 107 -4.32 4.35 8.11
N ASN A 108 -3.74 5.56 7.96
CA ASN A 108 -3.45 6.50 9.05
C ASN A 108 -4.71 7.10 9.68
N SER A 109 -5.71 7.50 8.87
CA SER A 109 -7.03 7.96 9.38
C SER A 109 -7.81 6.85 10.10
N ARG A 110 -7.40 5.59 9.90
CA ARG A 110 -7.91 4.46 10.65
C ARG A 110 -7.01 4.06 11.82
N GLY A 111 -5.93 4.78 12.10
CA GLY A 111 -5.18 4.65 13.34
C GLY A 111 -3.95 3.80 13.33
N LEU A 112 -2.86 4.41 12.87
CA LEU A 112 -1.52 4.02 13.30
C LEU A 112 -1.09 4.94 14.44
#